data_AF-A0A3L7RWZ3-F1
#
_entry.id   AF-A0A3L7RWZ3-F1
#
_cell.length_a   1.000
_cell.length_b   1.000
_cell.length_c   1.000
_cell.angle_alpha   90.00
_cell.angle_beta   90.00
_cell.angle_gamma   90.00
#
_symmetry.space_group_name_H-M   'P 1'
#
loop_
_entity.id
_entity.type
_entity.pdbx_description
1 polymer ?
#
loop_
_entity_poly.entity_id
_entity_poly.type
_entity_poly.pdbx_seq_one_letter_code
_entity_poly.pdbx_strand_id
1 'polypeptide(L)'
;MLTSKLTDEIARQLHGDILSYDWLLKITEEQLVGKSFSERTTALAESLEILMKEKGVSIGPSKLVEGKVCIQNWDDSIETTIQRVREYIYKFGDPGQNHEVAFGFWVGLPPS
;
A
#
# COMPACT_ATOMS: atom_id res chain seq x y z
N MET A 1 -15.49 -9.94 -5.31
CA MET A 1 -14.67 -11.17 -5.35
C MET A 1 -13.22 -10.94 -5.79
N LEU A 2 -12.89 -9.89 -6.57
CA LEU A 2 -11.49 -9.61 -6.97
C LEU A 2 -10.65 -8.99 -5.84
N THR A 3 -11.18 -7.96 -5.16
CA THR A 3 -10.49 -7.25 -4.07
C THR A 3 -10.16 -8.16 -2.88
N SER A 4 -11.03 -9.12 -2.54
CA SER A 4 -10.82 -10.05 -1.42
C SER A 4 -9.57 -10.92 -1.59
N LYS A 5 -9.30 -11.45 -2.79
CA LYS A 5 -8.09 -12.28 -3.01
C LYS A 5 -6.80 -11.47 -2.89
N LEU A 6 -6.79 -10.24 -3.41
CA LEU A 6 -5.65 -9.34 -3.29
C LEU A 6 -5.43 -8.94 -1.83
N THR A 7 -6.50 -8.59 -1.12
CA THR A 7 -6.46 -8.27 0.31
C THR A 7 -5.87 -9.43 1.13
N ASP A 8 -6.31 -10.66 0.87
CA ASP A 8 -5.83 -11.85 1.58
C ASP A 8 -4.34 -12.11 1.32
N GLU A 9 -3.88 -11.94 0.08
CA GLU A 9 -2.47 -12.12 -0.28
C GLU A 9 -1.58 -11.05 0.37
N ILE A 10 -1.99 -9.77 0.34
CA ILE A 10 -1.26 -8.70 1.03
C ILE A 10 -1.22 -8.97 2.54
N ALA A 11 -2.36 -9.33 3.14
CA ALA A 11 -2.45 -9.69 4.55
C ALA A 11 -1.50 -10.83 4.94
N ARG A 12 -1.44 -11.89 4.11
CA ARG A 12 -0.60 -13.06 4.36
C ARG A 12 0.87 -12.70 4.41
N GLN A 13 1.32 -11.78 3.55
CA GLN A 13 2.71 -11.35 3.49
C GLN A 13 3.05 -10.37 4.63
N LEU A 14 2.12 -9.48 4.99
CA LEU A 14 2.28 -8.57 6.14
C LEU A 14 2.51 -9.29 7.48
N HIS A 15 2.07 -10.55 7.62
CA HIS A 15 2.38 -11.35 8.80
C HIS A 15 3.88 -11.65 8.97
N GLY A 16 4.66 -11.60 7.88
CA GLY A 16 6.08 -11.93 7.88
C GLY A 16 7.01 -10.78 7.49
N ASP A 17 6.48 -9.68 6.94
CA ASP A 17 7.30 -8.64 6.32
C ASP A 17 6.62 -7.26 6.28
N ILE A 18 7.39 -6.25 5.88
CA ILE A 18 6.98 -4.89 5.57
C ILE A 18 6.99 -4.75 4.04
N LEU A 19 5.88 -4.31 3.45
CA LEU A 19 5.69 -4.32 2.00
C LEU A 19 5.83 -2.92 1.39
N SER A 20 6.64 -2.78 0.34
CA SER A 20 6.82 -1.52 -0.37
C SER A 20 5.69 -1.28 -1.36
N TYR A 21 5.46 -0.01 -1.71
CA TYR A 21 4.53 0.35 -2.77
C TYR A 21 4.84 -0.36 -4.11
N ASP A 22 6.10 -0.46 -4.52
CA ASP A 22 6.49 -1.14 -5.76
C ASP A 22 6.12 -2.63 -5.74
N TRP A 23 6.32 -3.28 -4.59
CA TRP A 23 5.90 -4.66 -4.40
C TRP A 23 4.38 -4.80 -4.48
N LEU A 24 3.65 -3.88 -3.83
CA LEU A 24 2.18 -3.85 -3.82
C LEU A 24 1.61 -3.63 -5.23
N LEU A 25 2.22 -2.76 -6.03
CA LEU A 25 1.87 -2.59 -7.44
C LEU A 25 2.10 -3.88 -8.21
N LYS A 26 3.30 -4.46 -8.11
CA LYS A 26 3.66 -5.69 -8.83
C LYS A 26 2.71 -6.84 -8.52
N ILE A 27 2.42 -7.11 -7.24
CA ILE A 27 1.48 -8.18 -6.88
C ILE A 27 0.07 -7.86 -7.40
N THR A 28 -0.34 -6.60 -7.40
CA THR A 28 -1.64 -6.19 -7.93
C THR A 28 -1.73 -6.47 -9.43
N GLU A 29 -0.66 -6.19 -10.19
CA GLU A 29 -0.58 -6.52 -11.62
C GLU A 29 -0.64 -8.02 -11.89
N GLU A 30 0.06 -8.81 -11.06
CA GLU A 30 0.06 -10.28 -11.14
C GLU A 30 -1.31 -10.88 -10.78
N GLN A 31 -2.02 -10.32 -9.79
CA GLN A 31 -3.34 -10.81 -9.39
C GLN A 31 -4.46 -10.36 -10.34
N LEU A 32 -4.29 -9.24 -11.03
CA LEU A 32 -5.31 -8.60 -11.87
C LEU A 32 -4.85 -8.49 -13.33
N VAL A 33 -4.36 -9.60 -13.87
CA VAL A 33 -3.93 -9.71 -15.28
C VAL A 33 -5.08 -9.32 -16.22
N GLY A 34 -4.77 -8.52 -17.23
CA GLY A 34 -5.74 -8.04 -18.22
C GLY A 34 -6.65 -6.91 -17.74
N LYS A 35 -6.55 -6.49 -16.47
CA LYS A 35 -7.23 -5.30 -15.97
C LYS A 35 -6.52 -4.03 -16.39
N SER A 36 -7.29 -2.96 -16.60
CA SER A 36 -6.75 -1.63 -16.86
C SER A 36 -5.99 -1.12 -15.64
N PHE A 37 -5.11 -0.14 -15.88
CA PHE A 37 -4.35 0.50 -14.83
C PHE A 37 -5.25 1.06 -13.70
N SER A 38 -6.30 1.80 -14.07
CA SER A 38 -7.26 2.39 -13.13
C SER A 38 -8.00 1.35 -12.27
N GLU A 39 -8.38 0.21 -12.86
CA GLU A 39 -9.00 -0.90 -12.12
C GLU A 39 -8.04 -1.48 -11.08
N ARG A 40 -6.75 -1.65 -11.43
CA ARG A 40 -5.72 -2.19 -10.53
C ARG A 40 -5.47 -1.25 -9.36
N THR A 41 -5.27 0.04 -9.62
CA THR A 41 -5.05 1.04 -8.57
C THR A 41 -6.22 1.18 -7.63
N THR A 42 -7.46 1.09 -8.16
CA THR A 42 -8.66 1.11 -7.33
C THR A 42 -8.72 -0.12 -6.42
N ALA A 43 -8.46 -1.31 -6.96
CA ALA A 43 -8.44 -2.53 -6.17
C ALA A 43 -7.35 -2.52 -5.08
N LEU A 44 -6.14 -2.05 -5.39
CA LEU A 44 -5.06 -1.93 -4.41
C LEU A 44 -5.46 -0.96 -3.29
N ALA A 45 -5.99 0.21 -3.64
CA ALA A 45 -6.39 1.21 -2.64
C ALA A 45 -7.51 0.69 -1.73
N GLU A 46 -8.51 0.00 -2.29
CA GLU A 46 -9.57 -0.66 -1.52
C GLU A 46 -9.02 -1.77 -0.61
N SER A 47 -8.10 -2.59 -1.10
CA SER A 47 -7.47 -3.64 -0.30
C SER A 47 -6.70 -3.07 0.89
N LEU A 48 -5.93 -2.00 0.70
CA LEU A 48 -5.23 -1.33 1.79
C LEU A 48 -6.21 -0.69 2.77
N GLU A 49 -7.27 -0.06 2.30
CA GLU A 49 -8.32 0.51 3.16
C GLU A 49 -8.97 -0.55 4.07
N ILE A 50 -9.28 -1.73 3.52
CA ILE A 50 -9.80 -2.86 4.30
C ILE A 50 -8.80 -3.26 5.39
N LEU A 51 -7.52 -3.43 5.02
CA LEU A 51 -6.48 -3.83 5.97
C LEU A 51 -6.26 -2.78 7.08
N MET A 52 -6.33 -1.49 6.75
CA MET A 52 -6.20 -0.42 7.72
C MET A 52 -7.34 -0.44 8.74
N LYS A 53 -8.57 -0.67 8.27
CA LYS A 53 -9.76 -0.72 9.13
C LYS A 53 -9.82 -1.98 9.98
N GLU A 54 -9.47 -3.14 9.41
CA GLU A 54 -9.66 -4.44 10.07
C GLU A 54 -8.45 -4.91 10.86
N LYS A 55 -7.24 -4.62 10.38
CA LYS A 55 -5.98 -5.13 10.95
C LYS A 55 -5.11 -4.04 11.57
N GLY A 56 -5.52 -2.78 11.47
CA GLY A 56 -4.77 -1.64 12.01
C GLY A 56 -3.39 -1.48 11.35
N VAL A 57 -3.25 -1.86 10.07
CA VAL A 57 -1.96 -1.77 9.40
C VAL A 57 -1.46 -0.32 9.38
N SER A 58 -0.17 -0.20 9.64
CA SER A 58 0.58 1.03 9.70
C SER A 58 1.10 1.39 8.31
N ILE A 59 0.89 2.64 7.89
CA ILE A 59 1.34 3.13 6.60
C ILE A 59 2.18 4.38 6.81
N GLY A 60 3.31 4.44 6.11
CA GLY A 60 4.08 5.66 6.00
C GLY A 60 5.47 5.42 5.43
N PRO A 61 6.33 6.45 5.42
CA PRO A 61 7.67 6.35 4.88
C PRO A 61 8.53 5.42 5.72
N SER A 62 9.47 4.73 5.06
CA SER A 62 10.56 4.08 5.78
C SER A 62 11.58 5.12 6.25
N LYS A 63 12.10 4.91 7.45
CA LYS A 63 13.26 5.63 7.99
C LYS A 63 14.22 4.62 8.59
N LEU A 64 15.52 4.83 8.39
CA LEU A 64 16.54 4.08 9.11
C LEU A 64 16.68 4.66 10.53
N VAL A 65 16.40 3.85 11.55
CA VAL A 65 16.61 4.16 12.96
C VAL A 65 17.56 3.10 13.51
N GLU A 66 18.74 3.51 13.97
CA GLU A 66 19.76 2.62 14.53
C GLU A 66 20.10 1.42 13.61
N GLY A 67 20.13 1.66 12.29
CA GLY A 67 20.41 0.62 11.28
C GLY A 67 19.25 -0.32 10.97
N LYS A 68 18.07 -0.11 11.57
CA LYS A 68 16.84 -0.84 11.25
C LYS A 68 15.90 0.02 10.42
N VAL A 69 15.22 -0.60 9.45
CA VAL A 69 14.13 0.05 8.74
C VAL A 69 12.92 0.11 9.67
N CYS A 70 12.48 1.32 10.01
CA CYS A 70 11.26 1.57 10.75
C CYS A 70 10.27 2.27 9.84
N ILE A 71 9.01 1.84 9.86
CA ILE A 71 7.91 2.60 9.26
C ILE A 71 7.57 3.71 10.24
N GLN A 72 7.58 4.95 9.78
CA GLN A 72 6.99 6.05 10.54
C GLN A 72 5.52 6.14 10.14
N ASN A 73 4.62 5.95 11.09
CA ASN A 73 3.20 6.08 10.82
C ASN A 73 2.89 7.52 10.43
N TRP A 74 1.98 7.70 9.48
CA TRP A 74 1.29 8.98 9.39
C TRP A 74 0.44 9.15 10.65
N ASP A 75 0.74 10.18 11.45
CA ASP A 75 0.07 10.50 12.73
C ASP A 75 -1.35 11.07 12.54
N ASP A 76 -1.98 10.81 11.40
CA ASP A 76 -3.31 11.28 11.04
C ASP A 76 -4.39 10.25 11.43
N SER A 77 -5.67 10.62 11.32
CA SER A 77 -6.74 9.64 11.47
C SER A 77 -6.66 8.55 10.39
N ILE A 78 -7.26 7.37 10.66
CA ILE A 78 -7.32 6.28 9.68
C ILE A 78 -7.98 6.76 8.38
N GLU A 79 -9.04 7.57 8.47
CA GLU A 79 -9.76 8.13 7.32
C GLU A 79 -8.87 9.07 6.49
N THR A 80 -8.10 9.93 7.16
CA THR A 80 -7.16 10.85 6.50
C THR A 80 -6.03 10.07 5.83
N THR A 81 -5.55 9.03 6.50
CA THR A 81 -4.50 8.13 5.98
C THR A 81 -5.01 7.37 4.76
N ILE A 82 -6.25 6.85 4.78
CA ILE A 82 -6.91 6.21 3.62
C ILE A 82 -7.02 7.20 2.47
N GLN A 83 -7.54 8.40 2.71
CA GLN A 83 -7.69 9.41 1.66
C GLN A 83 -6.33 9.72 1.01
N ARG A 84 -5.30 9.91 1.85
CA ARG A 84 -3.94 10.12 1.40
C ARG A 84 -3.47 8.95 0.53
N VAL A 85 -3.58 7.70 0.99
CA VAL A 85 -3.21 6.51 0.20
C VAL A 85 -3.92 6.49 -1.16
N ARG A 86 -5.22 6.77 -1.21
CA ARG A 86 -5.98 6.83 -2.47
C ARG A 86 -5.40 7.91 -3.38
N GLU A 87 -5.22 9.11 -2.87
CA GLU A 87 -4.61 10.21 -3.64
C GLU A 87 -3.21 9.86 -4.15
N TYR A 88 -2.37 9.22 -3.34
CA TYR A 88 -1.04 8.76 -3.75
C TYR A 88 -1.14 7.73 -4.87
N ILE A 89 -1.92 6.67 -4.67
CA ILE A 89 -2.06 5.59 -5.66
C ILE A 89 -2.62 6.13 -6.99
N TYR A 90 -3.59 7.06 -6.95
CA TYR A 90 -4.18 7.64 -8.16
C TYR A 90 -3.30 8.70 -8.83
N LYS A 91 -2.55 9.52 -8.07
CA LYS A 91 -1.64 10.54 -8.63
C LYS A 91 -0.40 9.92 -9.28
N PHE A 92 0.18 8.90 -8.66
CA PHE A 92 1.46 8.32 -9.09
C PHE A 92 1.30 7.05 -9.90
N GLY A 93 0.07 6.55 -10.00
CA GLY A 93 -0.23 5.41 -10.83
C GLY A 93 -0.09 5.69 -12.33
N ASP A 94 -0.30 6.90 -12.81
CA ASP A 94 -0.17 7.19 -14.24
C ASP A 94 1.32 7.23 -14.66
N PRO A 95 1.85 6.20 -15.35
CA PRO A 95 3.27 6.15 -15.72
C PRO A 95 3.66 7.26 -16.71
N GLY A 96 2.70 8.02 -17.26
CA GLY A 96 2.97 9.14 -18.17
C GLY A 96 3.26 10.48 -17.49
N GLN A 97 3.07 10.62 -16.16
CA GLN A 97 3.09 11.94 -15.53
C GLN A 97 4.27 12.27 -14.63
N ASN A 98 5.02 11.32 -14.06
CA ASN A 98 6.21 11.65 -13.25
C ASN A 98 7.10 10.41 -12.99
N HIS A 99 8.20 10.28 -13.74
CA HIS A 99 9.19 9.21 -13.53
C HIS A 99 10.20 9.49 -12.39
N GLU A 100 10.22 10.69 -11.83
CA GLU A 100 11.26 11.10 -10.86
C GLU A 100 10.81 11.07 -9.39
N VAL A 101 9.57 10.68 -9.12
CA VAL A 101 9.06 10.65 -7.74
C VAL A 101 9.15 9.23 -7.19
N ALA A 102 10.35 8.84 -6.81
CA ALA A 102 10.59 7.64 -6.00
C ALA A 102 10.11 7.89 -4.56
N PHE A 103 8.82 7.71 -4.29
CA PHE A 103 8.30 7.65 -2.91
C PHE A 103 7.62 6.30 -2.64
N GLY A 104 8.39 5.38 -2.06
CA GLY A 104 7.90 4.15 -1.47
C GLY A 104 7.36 4.41 -0.07
N PHE A 105 6.03 4.56 0.07
CA PHE A 105 5.43 4.28 1.36
C PHE A 105 5.40 2.76 1.57
N TRP A 106 5.44 2.37 2.84
CA TRP A 106 5.41 0.98 3.25
C TRP A 106 4.13 0.71 4.00
N VAL A 107 3.67 -0.53 3.91
CA VAL A 107 2.57 -1.06 4.70
C VAL A 107 3.16 -2.12 5.62
N GLY A 108 2.89 -2.01 6.92
CA GLY A 108 3.38 -2.94 7.93
C GLY A 108 2.34 -3.18 9.01
N LEU A 109 2.60 -4.17 9.86
CA LEU A 109 1.84 -4.32 11.10
C LEU A 109 2.27 -3.25 12.12
N PRO A 110 1.35 -2.76 12.97
CA PRO A 110 1.72 -1.90 14.08
C PRO A 110 2.68 -2.64 15.03
N PRO A 111 3.62 -1.93 15.69
CA PRO A 111 4.47 -2.54 16.70
C PRO A 111 3.62 -3.17 17.81
N SER A 112 4.01 -4.38 18.24
CA SER A 112 3.36 -5.18 19.29
C SER A 112 3.52 -4.57 20.67
#